data_AF-A0A1G3QHI2-F1
#
_entry.id   AF-A0A1G3QHI2-F1
#
_cell.length_a   1.000
_cell.length_b   1.000
_cell.length_c   1.000
_cell.angle_alpha   90.00
_cell.angle_beta   90.00
_cell.angle_gamma   90.00
#
_symmetry.space_group_name_H-M   'P 1'
#
loop_
_entity.id
_entity.type
_entity.pdbx_description
1 polymer ?
#
loop_
_entity_poly.entity_id
_entity_poly.type
_entity_poly.pdbx_seq_one_letter_code
_entity_poly.pdbx_strand_id
1 'polypeptide(L)'
;MKKLIFVSVLLLAAGLFTTGFAIKKAEAAEEKAKPQTICPVMGDPINKQYYVDYKGYRIYFCCKDCPETFKENPEKYMKILKESGVKLDKAPTGEGEKETEDHSKHEHNH
;
A
#
# COMPACT_ATOMS: atom_id res chain seq x y z
N MET A 1 -18.86 28.62 -42.32
CA MET A 1 -19.94 28.78 -43.32
C MET A 1 -19.47 28.07 -44.59
N LYS A 2 -19.94 26.93 -45.05
CA LYS A 2 -21.19 26.18 -44.88
C LYS A 2 -20.86 24.69 -44.79
N LYS A 3 -21.69 23.99 -44.03
CA LYS A 3 -21.84 22.52 -44.04
C LYS A 3 -22.31 22.06 -45.43
N LEU A 4 -22.24 20.75 -45.66
CA LEU A 4 -22.80 19.98 -46.78
C LEU A 4 -21.82 19.98 -47.98
N ILE A 5 -21.43 18.88 -48.63
CA ILE A 5 -22.14 17.65 -48.98
C ILE A 5 -21.06 16.60 -49.29
N PHE A 6 -20.95 15.49 -48.56
CA PHE A 6 -20.47 14.21 -49.10
C PHE A 6 -21.05 13.08 -48.23
N VAL A 7 -22.38 13.05 -48.23
CA VAL A 7 -23.11 11.80 -48.03
C VAL A 7 -22.88 10.98 -49.30
N SER A 8 -21.86 10.13 -49.26
CA SER A 8 -21.67 9.01 -50.18
C SER A 8 -21.05 7.90 -49.33
N VAL A 9 -21.87 7.21 -48.53
CA VAL A 9 -22.25 5.84 -48.90
C VAL A 9 -21.00 4.99 -49.15
N LEU A 10 -20.30 4.67 -48.06
CA LEU A 10 -19.48 3.47 -48.00
C LEU A 10 -19.91 2.68 -46.77
N LEU A 11 -21.08 2.07 -46.96
CA LEU A 11 -21.49 0.78 -46.44
C LEU A 11 -21.15 0.44 -44.98
N LEU A 12 -22.22 0.43 -44.18
CA LEU A 12 -22.60 -0.68 -43.29
C LEU A 12 -21.60 -1.08 -42.19
N ALA A 13 -21.84 -0.51 -41.01
CA ALA A 13 -22.08 -1.27 -39.79
C ALA A 13 -21.16 -2.49 -39.51
N ALA A 14 -20.02 -2.22 -38.89
CA ALA A 14 -19.50 -3.10 -37.86
C ALA A 14 -18.88 -2.21 -36.78
N GLY A 15 -19.64 -1.99 -35.70
CA GLY A 15 -19.09 -1.43 -34.49
C GLY A 15 -18.02 -2.38 -33.95
N LEU A 16 -16.76 -1.97 -34.06
CA LEU A 16 -15.67 -2.45 -33.22
C LEU A 16 -14.99 -1.24 -32.58
N PHE A 17 -15.79 -0.48 -31.82
CA PHE A 17 -15.27 0.08 -30.57
C PHE A 17 -14.96 -1.12 -29.66
N THR A 18 -13.93 -0.99 -28.81
CA THR A 18 -13.57 -1.90 -27.71
C THR A 18 -12.66 -3.09 -28.01
N THR A 19 -11.44 -2.84 -28.47
CA THR A 19 -10.28 -3.55 -27.90
C THR A 19 -9.59 -2.55 -26.96
N GLY A 20 -10.08 -2.39 -25.73
CA GLY A 20 -9.90 -3.41 -24.71
C GLY A 20 -8.50 -3.23 -24.12
N PHE A 21 -8.28 -2.10 -23.46
CA PHE A 21 -7.08 -1.76 -22.69
C PHE A 21 -7.08 -2.62 -21.41
N ALA A 22 -6.84 -3.92 -21.55
CA ALA A 22 -6.62 -4.79 -20.40
C ALA A 22 -5.13 -4.73 -20.06
N ILE A 23 -4.72 -3.66 -19.36
CA ILE A 23 -3.52 -3.70 -18.54
C ILE A 23 -3.74 -4.84 -17.55
N LYS A 24 -3.17 -6.00 -17.86
CA LYS A 24 -2.96 -7.11 -16.93
C LYS A 24 -2.02 -6.56 -15.85
N LYS A 25 -2.64 -6.01 -14.80
CA LYS A 25 -1.99 -5.50 -13.60
C LYS A 25 -1.05 -6.61 -13.11
N ALA A 26 0.23 -6.25 -12.93
CA ALA A 26 1.27 -7.12 -12.43
C ALA A 26 0.78 -7.79 -11.14
N GLU A 27 0.43 -9.07 -11.24
CA GLU A 27 0.27 -9.93 -10.09
C GLU A 27 1.68 -10.31 -9.67
N ALA A 28 2.22 -9.48 -8.78
CA ALA A 28 3.49 -9.69 -8.13
C ALA A 28 3.51 -11.10 -7.53
N ALA A 29 4.57 -11.82 -7.86
CA ALA A 29 4.87 -13.18 -7.44
C ALA A 29 4.41 -13.44 -6.00
N GLU A 30 3.39 -14.27 -5.86
CA GLU A 30 3.03 -14.94 -4.63
C GLU A 30 4.01 -16.10 -4.41
N GLU A 31 5.27 -15.77 -4.14
CA GLU A 31 6.22 -16.70 -3.55
C GLU A 31 6.04 -16.64 -2.03
N LYS A 32 6.22 -17.76 -1.32
CA LYS A 32 5.96 -17.94 0.12
C LYS A 32 6.82 -17.00 1.00
N ALA A 33 6.50 -15.72 1.02
CA ALA A 33 7.19 -14.72 1.81
C ALA A 33 6.73 -14.80 3.28
N LYS A 34 7.71 -14.78 4.19
CA LYS A 34 7.49 -14.91 5.64
C LYS A 34 6.89 -13.61 6.19
N PRO A 35 6.03 -13.65 7.21
CA PRO A 35 5.53 -12.42 7.83
C PRO A 35 6.69 -11.59 8.39
N GLN A 36 6.52 -10.28 8.45
CA GLN A 36 7.47 -9.41 9.14
C GLN A 36 7.52 -9.79 10.63
N THR A 37 8.71 -10.13 11.14
CA THR A 37 8.94 -10.40 12.57
C THR A 37 9.98 -9.45 13.19
N ILE A 38 10.72 -8.72 12.35
CA ILE A 38 11.84 -7.85 12.76
C ILE A 38 11.54 -6.40 12.38
N CYS A 39 11.88 -5.48 13.28
CA CYS A 39 11.80 -4.05 13.09
C CYS A 39 12.84 -3.59 12.05
N PRO A 40 12.44 -2.89 10.96
CA PRO A 40 13.39 -2.46 9.93
C PRO A 40 14.31 -1.32 10.40
N VAL A 41 13.97 -0.64 11.50
CA VAL A 41 14.74 0.49 12.04
C VAL A 41 15.87 0.00 12.95
N MET A 42 15.52 -0.83 13.94
CA MET A 42 16.44 -1.25 15.02
C MET A 42 16.90 -2.71 14.93
N GLY A 43 16.19 -3.56 14.19
CA GLY A 43 16.50 -5.00 14.12
C GLY A 43 15.94 -5.85 15.26
N ASP A 44 15.19 -5.25 16.19
CA ASP A 44 14.53 -5.97 17.29
C ASP A 44 13.20 -6.65 16.88
N PRO A 45 12.70 -7.60 17.66
CA PRO A 45 11.37 -8.19 17.44
C PRO A 45 10.25 -7.14 17.40
N ILE A 46 9.32 -7.28 16.46
CA ILE A 46 8.20 -6.34 16.33
C ILE A 46 7.19 -6.48 17.48
N ASN A 47 6.52 -5.38 17.78
CA ASN A 47 5.26 -5.35 18.52
C ASN A 47 4.17 -4.82 17.59
N LYS A 48 3.10 -5.60 17.40
CA LYS A 48 1.99 -5.24 16.49
C LYS A 48 1.21 -3.99 16.90
N GLN A 49 1.44 -3.46 18.11
CA GLN A 49 0.90 -2.18 18.56
C GLN A 49 1.54 -0.99 17.86
N TYR A 50 2.81 -1.09 17.43
CA TYR A 50 3.51 -0.02 16.75
C TYR A 50 3.57 -0.32 15.26
N TYR A 51 2.84 0.44 14.45
CA TYR A 51 2.81 0.27 13.02
C TYR A 51 2.56 1.58 12.27
N VAL A 52 2.90 1.58 10.99
CA VAL A 52 2.49 2.61 10.04
C VAL A 52 1.95 1.93 8.78
N ASP A 53 0.94 2.55 8.20
CA ASP A 53 0.41 2.13 6.92
C ASP A 53 1.09 2.99 5.83
N TYR A 54 1.87 2.35 4.95
CA TYR A 54 2.66 3.01 3.91
C TYR A 54 2.54 2.29 2.57
N LYS A 55 2.21 3.03 1.51
CA LYS A 55 2.01 2.51 0.14
C LYS A 55 1.05 1.30 0.07
N GLY A 56 0.02 1.28 0.92
CA GLY A 56 -0.99 0.19 0.97
C GLY A 56 -0.58 -1.04 1.78
N TYR A 57 0.56 -0.98 2.46
CA TYR A 57 1.07 -2.04 3.34
C TYR A 57 1.17 -1.56 4.77
N ARG A 58 1.00 -2.46 5.74
CA ARG A 58 1.24 -2.22 7.15
C ARG A 58 2.64 -2.68 7.52
N ILE A 59 3.42 -1.76 8.09
CA ILE A 59 4.80 -1.98 8.52
C ILE A 59 4.81 -1.91 10.05
N TYR A 60 5.28 -2.96 10.71
CA TYR A 60 5.35 -3.03 12.17
C TYR A 60 6.73 -2.62 12.72
N PHE A 61 6.77 -2.22 13.98
CA PHE A 61 7.98 -1.77 14.66
C PHE A 61 8.09 -2.35 16.07
N CYS A 62 9.27 -2.24 16.68
CA CYS A 62 9.51 -2.73 18.05
C CYS A 62 9.05 -1.74 19.13
N CYS A 63 9.07 -0.43 18.86
CA CYS A 63 8.76 0.62 19.82
C CYS A 63 8.05 1.83 19.18
N LYS A 64 7.60 2.76 20.04
CA LYS A 64 6.87 3.98 19.68
C LYS A 64 7.69 5.00 18.86
N ASP A 65 9.01 4.99 18.98
CA ASP A 65 9.88 5.99 18.32
C ASP A 65 10.27 5.56 16.89
N CYS A 66 10.23 4.25 16.60
CA CYS A 66 10.56 3.70 15.29
C CYS A 66 9.64 4.18 14.14
N PRO A 67 8.32 4.34 14.31
CA PRO A 67 7.44 4.97 13.32
C PRO A 67 7.92 6.32 12.82
N GLU A 68 8.41 7.19 13.71
CA GLU A 68 8.88 8.53 13.33
C GLU A 68 10.17 8.44 12.51
N THR A 69 11.15 7.64 12.95
CA THR A 69 12.37 7.39 12.17
C THR A 69 12.06 6.76 10.80
N PHE A 70 11.06 5.88 10.72
CA PHE A 70 10.61 5.35 9.44
C PHE A 70 10.07 6.44 8.52
N LYS A 71 9.26 7.38 9.04
CA LYS A 71 8.69 8.49 8.26
C LYS A 71 9.74 9.45 7.71
N GLU A 72 10.87 9.61 8.38
CA GLU A 72 11.98 10.44 7.88
C GLU A 72 12.62 9.87 6.60
N ASN A 73 12.74 8.54 6.51
CA ASN A 73 13.40 7.86 5.39
C ASN A 73 12.68 6.56 4.99
N PRO A 74 11.40 6.60 4.57
CA PRO A 74 10.59 5.40 4.40
C PRO A 74 11.13 4.50 3.29
N GLU A 75 11.71 5.08 2.24
CA GLU A 75 12.25 4.31 1.12
C GLU A 75 13.45 3.44 1.51
N LYS A 76 14.31 3.94 2.41
CA LYS A 76 15.44 3.18 2.98
C LYS A 76 14.96 1.91 3.66
N TYR A 77 13.97 2.04 4.55
CA TYR A 77 13.44 0.92 5.32
C TYR A 77 12.59 -0.03 4.48
N MET A 78 11.88 0.48 3.48
CA MET A 78 11.16 -0.36 2.51
C MET A 78 12.11 -1.22 1.67
N LYS A 79 13.33 -0.73 1.38
CA LYS A 79 14.36 -1.54 0.72
C LYS A 79 14.80 -2.70 1.62
N ILE A 80 15.09 -2.42 2.89
CA ILE A 80 15.47 -3.44 3.88
C ILE A 80 14.40 -4.53 4.00
N LEU A 81 13.12 -4.15 4.07
CA LEU A 81 12.01 -5.10 4.16
C LEU A 81 11.92 -5.98 2.89
N LYS A 82 12.11 -5.40 1.70
CA LYS A 82 12.14 -6.17 0.44
C LYS A 82 13.32 -7.12 0.38
N GLU A 83 14.50 -6.66 0.76
CA GLU A 83 15.73 -7.48 0.80
C GLU A 83 15.63 -8.62 1.83
N SER A 84 14.89 -8.41 2.91
CA SER A 84 14.61 -9.43 3.92
C SER A 84 13.59 -10.47 3.48
N GLY A 85 12.95 -10.30 2.31
CA GLY A 85 11.97 -11.25 1.78
C GLY A 85 10.70 -11.37 2.64
N VAL A 86 10.36 -10.33 3.41
CA VAL A 86 9.17 -10.35 4.26
C VAL A 86 7.92 -9.94 3.49
N LYS A 87 6.81 -10.62 3.74
CA LYS A 87 5.48 -10.22 3.30
C LYS A 87 4.93 -9.21 4.29
N LEU A 88 4.59 -8.03 3.80
CA LEU A 88 3.90 -7.02 4.58
C LEU A 88 2.40 -7.26 4.52
N ASP A 89 1.73 -7.04 5.65
CA ASP A 89 0.27 -7.10 5.71
C ASP A 89 -0.32 -5.98 4.84
N LYS A 90 -1.51 -6.20 4.27
CA LYS A 90 -2.22 -5.13 3.58
C LYS A 90 -2.77 -4.15 4.62
N ALA A 91 -2.55 -2.85 4.39
CA ALA A 91 -3.21 -1.84 5.18
C ALA A 91 -4.73 -1.90 4.92
N PRO A 92 -5.58 -1.74 5.95
CA PRO A 92 -7.01 -1.54 5.71
C PRO A 92 -7.17 -0.28 4.86
N THR A 93 -7.91 -0.38 3.76
CA THR A 93 -8.15 0.76 2.86
C THR A 93 -9.07 1.76 3.54
N GLY A 94 -8.45 2.76 4.16
CA GLY A 94 -9.02 3.94 4.80
C GLY A 94 -7.84 4.77 5.27
N GLU A 95 -7.87 6.06 5.02
CA GLU A 95 -6.71 6.95 5.13
C GLU A 95 -5.98 6.87 6.49
N GLY A 96 -4.69 7.24 6.44
CA GLY A 96 -3.74 7.12 7.54
C GLY A 96 -4.16 7.83 8.83
N GLU A 97 -3.32 7.59 9.84
CA GLU A 97 -3.35 8.26 11.15
C GLU A 97 -4.40 7.69 12.12
N LYS A 98 -4.18 6.46 12.60
CA LYS A 98 -4.32 6.28 14.05
C LYS A 98 -3.05 6.80 14.70
N GLU A 99 -3.07 8.11 14.91
CA GLU A 99 -2.34 8.78 15.97
C GLU A 99 -2.53 7.99 17.26
N THR A 100 -1.43 7.86 18.00
CA THR A 100 -1.29 7.14 19.26
C THR A 100 -2.54 7.25 20.12
N GLU A 101 -3.21 6.11 20.32
CA GLU A 101 -4.25 6.00 21.34
C GLU A 101 -3.53 6.21 22.67
N ASP A 102 -3.69 7.42 23.17
CA ASP A 102 -3.44 7.88 24.52
C ASP A 102 -3.78 6.77 25.52
N HIS A 103 -2.76 6.09 26.03
CA HIS A 103 -2.91 5.28 27.24
C HIS A 103 -2.90 6.22 28.46
N SER A 104 -3.80 7.20 28.48
CA SER A 104 -4.14 7.95 29.67
C SER A 104 -4.98 7.05 30.56
N LYS A 105 -4.33 6.60 31.63
CA LYS A 105 -4.91 6.32 32.94
C LYS A 105 -5.98 5.21 32.99
N HIS A 106 -5.54 3.99 33.25
CA HIS A 106 -6.30 3.07 34.10
C HIS A 106 -5.76 3.18 35.54
N GLU A 107 -6.19 4.23 36.25
CA GLU A 107 -6.21 4.22 37.71
C GLU A 107 -7.39 3.36 38.14
N HIS A 108 -7.11 2.16 38.65
CA HIS A 108 -8.09 1.40 39.41
C HIS A 108 -7.99 1.82 40.87
N ASN A 109 -8.88 2.72 41.30
CA ASN A 109 -9.19 2.93 42.71
C ASN A 109 -10.53 2.26 43.00
N HIS A 110 -10.50 1.19 43.81
CA HIS A 110 -11.63 0.77 44.63
C HIS A 110 -11.18 -0.11 45.79
#